data_AF-A0A3C1Q8Z9-F1
#
_entry.id   AF-A0A3C1Q8Z9-F1
#
_cell.length_a   1.000
_cell.length_b   1.000
_cell.length_c   1.000
_cell.angle_alpha   90.00
_cell.angle_beta   90.00
_cell.angle_gamma   90.00
#
_symmetry.space_group_name_H-M   'P 1'
#
loop_
_entity.id
_entity.type
_entity.pdbx_description
1 polymer ?
#
loop_
_entity_poly.entity_id
_entity_poly.type
_entity_poly.pdbx_seq_one_letter_code
_entity_poly.pdbx_strand_id
1 'polypeptide(L)'
;ARYEVSNFALPGFESAHNVGYWTSSYYVGLGVAAHSHLDGARHGAVRSWNVESVEDYMAAIEKGVRPLAGFEERNAFQEAQDSLMLGLRMSEGVDLVEMGRRFGLDLLTEYAGKFTDLAEAGLV
;
A
#
# COMPACT_ATOMS: atom_id res chain seq x y z
N ALA A 1 13.54 17.86 5.97
CA ALA A 1 13.67 17.76 4.50
C ALA A 1 12.35 17.27 3.92
N ARG A 2 12.21 17.22 2.59
CA ARG A 2 11.09 16.49 1.97
C ARG A 2 11.31 15.01 2.21
N TYR A 3 10.36 14.32 2.82
CA TYR A 3 10.48 12.88 3.10
C TYR A 3 9.65 12.04 2.11
N GLU A 4 8.60 12.63 1.54
CA GLU A 4 7.81 12.08 0.42
C GLU A 4 7.35 13.20 -0.52
N VAL A 5 6.84 12.85 -1.71
CA VAL A 5 6.50 13.78 -2.81
C VAL A 5 5.77 15.06 -2.36
N SER A 6 4.83 14.96 -1.42
CA SER A 6 3.94 16.08 -1.03
C SER A 6 4.16 16.66 0.37
N ASN A 7 5.05 16.09 1.21
CA ASN A 7 5.17 16.45 2.63
C ASN A 7 6.63 16.62 3.09
N PHE A 8 6.77 17.47 4.09
CA PHE A 8 8.04 17.85 4.71
C PHE A 8 7.97 17.62 6.21
N ALA A 9 9.09 17.25 6.80
CA ALA A 9 9.23 17.11 8.24
C ALA A 9 10.66 17.42 8.69
N LEU A 10 10.82 17.71 9.97
CA LEU A 10 12.12 17.59 10.64
C LEU A 10 12.47 16.09 10.77
N PRO A 11 13.76 15.72 10.77
CA PRO A 11 14.14 14.32 11.00
C PRO A 11 13.52 13.78 12.29
N GLY A 12 12.83 12.64 12.20
CA GLY A 12 12.13 12.00 13.32
C GLY A 12 10.72 12.53 13.59
N PHE A 13 10.22 13.46 12.77
CA PHE A 13 8.85 14.01 12.85
C PHE A 13 8.04 13.71 11.59
N GLU A 14 8.45 12.71 10.80
CA GLU A 14 7.70 12.22 9.66
C GLU A 14 6.36 11.65 10.13
N SER A 15 5.30 11.86 9.34
CA SER A 15 3.98 11.29 9.66
C SER A 15 4.05 9.76 9.58
N ALA A 16 3.92 9.10 10.73
CA ALA A 16 3.90 7.64 10.82
C ALA A 16 2.79 7.02 9.96
N HIS A 17 1.64 7.69 9.85
CA HIS A 17 0.54 7.24 9.00
C HIS A 17 0.92 7.27 7.52
N ASN A 18 1.49 8.39 7.05
CA ASN A 18 1.89 8.53 5.65
C ASN A 18 3.01 7.55 5.32
N VAL A 19 4.02 7.46 6.18
CA VAL A 19 5.14 6.51 6.02
C VAL A 19 4.59 5.09 5.92
N GLY A 20 3.74 4.65 6.85
CA GLY A 20 3.15 3.31 6.82
C GLY A 20 2.35 3.04 5.53
N TYR A 21 1.59 4.03 5.03
CA TYR A 21 0.85 3.89 3.80
C TYR A 21 1.78 3.77 2.58
N TRP A 22 2.84 4.58 2.51
CA TRP A 22 3.80 4.56 1.39
C TRP A 22 4.73 3.35 1.40
N THR A 23 5.00 2.78 2.58
CA THR A 23 5.77 1.53 2.72
C THR A 23 4.91 0.27 2.55
N SER A 24 3.65 0.42 2.14
CA SER A 24 2.70 -0.69 1.97
C SER A 24 2.60 -1.55 3.23
N SER A 25 2.50 -0.90 4.40
CA SER A 25 2.29 -1.58 5.67
C SER A 25 0.83 -2.03 5.80
N TYR A 26 0.59 -3.03 6.65
CA TYR A 26 -0.77 -3.46 6.98
C TYR A 26 -1.41 -2.49 7.98
N TYR A 27 -2.70 -2.20 7.78
CA TYR A 27 -3.49 -1.31 8.63
C TYR A 27 -4.98 -1.68 8.59
N VAL A 28 -5.69 -1.32 9.66
CA VAL A 28 -7.14 -1.49 9.78
C VAL A 28 -7.83 -0.14 9.59
N GLY A 29 -8.80 -0.10 8.69
CA GLY A 29 -9.68 1.04 8.46
C GLY A 29 -10.88 1.01 9.40
N LEU A 30 -11.00 2.05 10.23
CA LEU A 30 -12.12 2.24 11.14
C LEU A 30 -12.94 3.46 10.68
N GLY A 31 -14.25 3.33 10.71
CA GLY A 31 -15.18 4.35 10.23
C GLY A 31 -15.78 4.07 8.85
N VAL A 32 -16.75 4.91 8.50
CA VAL A 32 -17.49 4.89 7.24
C VAL A 32 -16.52 5.03 6.07
N ALA A 33 -16.72 4.25 5.01
CA ALA A 33 -15.88 4.20 3.81
C ALA A 33 -14.38 3.91 4.06
N ALA A 34 -13.98 3.54 5.29
CA ALA A 34 -12.58 3.32 5.59
C ALA A 34 -12.05 2.06 4.91
N HIS A 35 -10.86 2.17 4.31
CA HIS A 35 -10.15 1.05 3.71
C HIS A 35 -9.20 0.40 4.72
N SER A 36 -8.97 -0.90 4.56
CA SER A 36 -7.98 -1.68 5.29
C SER A 36 -7.05 -2.39 4.32
N HIS A 37 -5.81 -2.58 4.74
CA HIS A 37 -4.83 -3.44 4.09
C HIS A 37 -4.36 -4.47 5.12
N LEU A 38 -4.78 -5.72 4.96
CA LEU A 38 -4.61 -6.76 5.98
C LEU A 38 -3.68 -7.85 5.46
N ASP A 39 -2.86 -8.41 6.34
CA ASP A 39 -2.13 -9.64 6.06
C ASP A 39 -3.12 -10.81 6.03
N GLY A 40 -3.29 -11.44 4.87
CA GLY A 40 -4.25 -12.54 4.70
C GLY A 40 -3.70 -13.92 5.06
N ALA A 41 -2.44 -14.02 5.56
CA ALA A 41 -1.76 -15.20 6.11
C ALA A 41 -1.65 -16.47 5.23
N ARG A 42 -2.61 -16.77 4.35
CA ARG A 42 -2.68 -17.96 3.48
C ARG A 42 -2.92 -17.65 2.01
N HIS A 43 -3.53 -16.50 1.69
CA HIS A 43 -3.98 -16.16 0.33
C HIS A 43 -3.34 -14.88 -0.25
N GLY A 44 -2.31 -14.35 0.41
CA GLY A 44 -1.77 -13.02 0.12
C GLY A 44 -2.49 -11.94 0.91
N ALA A 45 -2.21 -10.66 0.65
CA ALA A 45 -2.84 -9.57 1.38
C ALA A 45 -4.33 -9.42 1.00
N VAL A 46 -5.12 -8.81 1.89
CA VAL A 46 -6.53 -8.49 1.63
C VAL A 46 -6.73 -7.00 1.75
N ARG A 47 -7.32 -6.40 0.73
CA ARG A 47 -7.86 -5.04 0.81
C ARG A 47 -9.35 -5.12 1.05
N SER A 48 -9.84 -4.34 1.99
CA SER A 48 -11.28 -4.30 2.31
C SER A 48 -11.74 -2.90 2.60
N TRP A 49 -13.00 -2.59 2.34
CA TRP A 49 -13.56 -1.26 2.62
C TRP A 49 -14.90 -1.37 3.32
N ASN A 50 -15.13 -0.43 4.22
CA ASN A 50 -16.38 -0.33 4.95
C ASN A 50 -17.47 0.31 4.09
N VAL A 51 -18.73 0.10 4.45
CA VAL A 51 -19.90 0.76 3.85
C VAL A 51 -19.77 2.28 3.89
N GLU A 52 -20.30 2.94 2.85
CA GLU A 52 -20.25 4.39 2.66
C GLU A 52 -21.39 5.15 3.36
N SER A 53 -22.48 4.45 3.70
CA SER A 53 -23.57 5.02 4.49
C SER A 53 -23.22 5.00 5.98
N VAL A 54 -23.43 6.14 6.63
CA VAL A 54 -23.30 6.28 8.09
C VAL A 54 -24.32 5.38 8.77
N GLU A 55 -25.55 5.33 8.26
CA GLU A 55 -26.65 4.53 8.78
C GLU A 55 -26.31 3.03 8.73
N ASP A 56 -25.83 2.54 7.59
CA ASP A 56 -25.44 1.14 7.43
C ASP A 56 -24.23 0.77 8.30
N TYR A 57 -23.27 1.69 8.40
CA TYR A 57 -22.09 1.50 9.25
C TYR A 57 -22.51 1.34 10.71
N MET A 58 -23.30 2.28 11.23
CA MET A 58 -23.80 2.26 12.60
C MET A 58 -24.65 1.02 12.86
N ALA A 59 -25.55 0.66 11.94
CA ALA A 59 -26.38 -0.54 12.07
C ALA A 59 -25.55 -1.84 12.11
N ALA A 60 -24.46 -1.93 11.35
CA ALA A 60 -23.54 -3.07 11.41
C ALA A 60 -22.79 -3.12 12.76
N ILE A 61 -22.28 -1.98 13.24
CA ILE A 61 -21.59 -1.89 14.54
C ILE A 61 -22.53 -2.27 15.70
N GLU A 62 -23.76 -1.77 15.71
CA GLU A 62 -24.78 -2.11 16.73
C GLU A 62 -25.13 -3.61 16.75
N LYS A 63 -25.09 -4.26 15.58
CA LYS A 63 -25.31 -5.71 15.44
C LYS A 63 -24.05 -6.54 15.76
N GLY A 64 -22.92 -5.90 16.06
CA GLY A 64 -21.65 -6.59 16.31
C GLY A 64 -21.06 -7.28 15.09
N VAL A 65 -21.42 -6.85 13.87
CA VAL A 65 -20.88 -7.39 12.62
C VAL A 65 -19.95 -6.38 11.95
N ARG A 66 -19.03 -6.87 11.12
CA ARG A 66 -18.14 -5.98 10.37
C ARG A 66 -18.94 -5.18 9.34
N PRO A 67 -18.77 -3.84 9.26
CA PRO A 67 -19.47 -2.99 8.30
C PRO A 67 -18.83 -3.07 6.91
N LEU A 68 -18.60 -4.28 6.40
CA LEU A 68 -17.85 -4.56 5.17
C LEU A 68 -18.73 -4.35 3.93
N ALA A 69 -18.32 -3.45 3.03
CA ALA A 69 -18.94 -3.29 1.72
C ALA A 69 -18.31 -4.20 0.66
N GLY A 70 -17.02 -4.51 0.79
CA GLY A 70 -16.33 -5.40 -0.13
C GLY A 70 -14.88 -5.63 0.25
N PHE A 71 -14.28 -6.61 -0.43
CA PHE A 71 -12.87 -6.93 -0.30
C PHE A 71 -12.32 -7.50 -1.60
N GLU A 72 -11.00 -7.46 -1.73
CA GLU A 72 -10.24 -8.13 -2.77
C GLU A 72 -9.03 -8.83 -2.15
N GLU A 73 -8.73 -10.03 -2.66
CA GLU A 73 -7.48 -10.73 -2.36
C GLU A 73 -6.41 -10.29 -3.36
N ARG A 74 -5.19 -10.10 -2.86
CA ARG A 74 -4.05 -9.65 -3.65
C ARG A 74 -2.98 -10.72 -3.64
N ASN A 75 -2.61 -11.17 -4.83
CA ASN A 75 -1.47 -12.07 -4.98
C ASN A 75 -0.13 -11.32 -4.80
N ALA A 76 0.97 -12.06 -4.69
CA ALA A 76 2.29 -11.48 -4.43
C ALA A 76 2.74 -10.45 -5.50
N PHE A 77 2.42 -10.70 -6.77
CA PHE A 77 2.77 -9.79 -7.87
C PHE A 77 1.98 -8.48 -7.80
N GLN A 78 0.68 -8.61 -7.54
CA GLN A 78 -0.24 -7.50 -7.31
C GLN A 78 0.21 -6.62 -6.12
N GLU A 79 0.62 -7.24 -5.02
CA GLU A 79 1.18 -6.53 -3.86
C GLU A 79 2.51 -5.85 -4.16
N ALA A 80 3.39 -6.49 -4.94
CA ALA A 80 4.64 -5.90 -5.38
C ALA A 80 4.41 -4.67 -6.26
N GLN A 81 3.45 -4.74 -7.20
CA GLN A 81 3.08 -3.61 -8.06
C GLN A 81 2.59 -2.42 -7.25
N ASP A 82 1.69 -2.66 -6.29
CA ASP A 82 1.17 -1.60 -5.43
C ASP A 82 2.28 -1.02 -4.53
N SER A 83 3.13 -1.87 -3.97
CA SER A 83 4.26 -1.45 -3.12
C SER A 83 5.29 -0.64 -3.88
N LEU A 84 5.56 -0.98 -5.15
CA LEU A 84 6.43 -0.20 -6.03
C LEU A 84 5.82 1.20 -6.28
N MET A 85 4.55 1.26 -6.67
CA MET A 85 3.86 2.53 -6.92
C MET A 85 3.81 3.44 -5.70
N LEU A 86 3.52 2.87 -4.52
CA LEU A 86 3.46 3.61 -3.26
C LEU A 86 4.86 4.06 -2.80
N GLY A 87 5.85 3.15 -2.87
CA GLY A 87 7.22 3.42 -2.45
C GLY A 87 7.92 4.51 -3.26
N LEU A 88 7.60 4.64 -4.56
CA LEU A 88 8.12 5.73 -5.40
C LEU A 88 7.69 7.14 -4.94
N ARG A 89 6.73 7.25 -4.00
CA ARG A 89 6.39 8.52 -3.36
C ARG A 89 7.43 8.93 -2.31
N MET A 90 8.17 7.99 -1.75
CA MET A 90 9.18 8.26 -0.74
C MET A 90 10.43 8.84 -1.37
N SER A 91 11.07 9.80 -0.70
CA SER A 91 12.30 10.42 -1.22
C SER A 91 13.50 9.47 -1.22
N GLU A 92 13.44 8.39 -0.44
CA GLU A 92 14.44 7.32 -0.44
C GLU A 92 14.29 6.35 -1.63
N GLY A 93 13.18 6.42 -2.35
CA GLY A 93 12.89 5.53 -3.47
C GLY A 93 12.52 4.11 -3.03
N VAL A 94 12.88 3.13 -3.86
CA VAL A 94 12.55 1.72 -3.68
C VAL A 94 13.77 0.84 -3.91
N ASP A 95 13.95 -0.18 -3.07
CA ASP A 95 14.92 -1.26 -3.29
C ASP A 95 14.18 -2.47 -3.87
N LEU A 96 14.38 -2.72 -5.17
CA LEU A 96 13.72 -3.81 -5.88
C LEU A 96 14.21 -5.21 -5.46
N VAL A 97 15.44 -5.31 -4.95
CA VAL A 97 15.97 -6.59 -4.46
C VAL A 97 15.27 -6.94 -3.16
N GLU A 98 15.19 -5.98 -2.22
CA GLU A 98 14.51 -6.21 -0.95
C GLU A 98 13.00 -6.43 -1.14
N MET A 99 12.37 -5.65 -2.02
CA MET A 99 10.97 -5.85 -2.38
C MET A 99 10.73 -7.20 -3.05
N GLY A 100 11.64 -7.63 -3.94
CA GLY A 100 11.60 -8.95 -4.56
C GLY A 100 11.68 -10.08 -3.53
N ARG A 101 12.54 -9.95 -2.51
CA ARG A 101 12.60 -10.91 -1.38
C ARG A 101 11.30 -10.95 -0.60
N ARG A 102 10.69 -9.78 -0.30
CA ARG A 102 9.43 -9.69 0.45
C ARG A 102 8.29 -10.45 -0.23
N PHE A 103 8.24 -10.42 -1.55
CA PHE A 103 7.14 -11.02 -2.33
C PHE A 103 7.50 -12.33 -3.04
N GLY A 104 8.77 -12.77 -2.96
CA GLY A 104 9.25 -13.97 -3.65
C GLY A 104 9.29 -13.82 -5.17
N LEU A 105 9.68 -12.65 -5.67
CA LEU A 105 9.68 -12.28 -7.09
C LEU A 105 11.04 -11.71 -7.51
N ASP A 106 11.40 -11.90 -8.78
CA ASP A 106 12.53 -11.23 -9.41
C ASP A 106 12.07 -9.94 -10.11
N LEU A 107 11.91 -8.88 -9.33
CA LEU A 107 11.39 -7.60 -9.83
C LEU A 107 12.40 -6.86 -10.72
N LEU A 108 13.70 -7.12 -10.57
CA LEU A 108 14.72 -6.54 -11.43
C LEU A 108 14.59 -7.08 -12.85
N THR A 109 14.48 -8.41 -12.99
CA THR A 109 14.26 -9.03 -14.31
C THR A 109 12.89 -8.67 -14.87
N GLU A 110 11.84 -8.69 -14.05
CA GLU A 110 10.47 -8.32 -14.47
C GLU A 110 10.41 -6.92 -15.11
N TYR A 111 11.11 -5.95 -14.53
CA TYR A 111 11.05 -4.55 -14.97
C TYR A 111 12.26 -4.08 -15.78
N ALA A 112 13.21 -4.95 -16.10
CA ALA A 112 14.44 -4.58 -16.81
C ALA A 112 14.18 -3.78 -18.09
N GLY A 113 13.25 -4.23 -18.93
CA GLY A 113 12.88 -3.52 -20.16
C GLY A 113 12.33 -2.11 -19.90
N LYS A 114 11.44 -1.97 -18.90
CA LYS A 114 10.90 -0.66 -18.53
C LYS A 114 11.98 0.28 -17.99
N PHE A 115 12.94 -0.24 -17.21
CA PHE A 115 14.04 0.60 -16.71
C PHE A 115 14.97 1.05 -17.83
N THR A 116 15.22 0.19 -18.84
CA THR A 116 15.94 0.62 -20.04
C THR A 116 15.20 1.78 -20.72
N ASP A 117 13.90 1.63 -20.99
CA ASP A 117 13.10 2.68 -21.64
C ASP A 117 13.11 4.00 -20.84
N LEU A 118 12.95 3.91 -19.53
CA LEU A 118 12.95 5.07 -18.63
C LEU A 118 14.33 5.73 -18.53
N ALA A 119 15.41 4.95 -18.51
CA ALA A 119 16.78 5.45 -18.48
C ALA A 119 17.16 6.13 -19.80
N GLU A 120 16.77 5.56 -20.94
CA GLU A 120 16.93 6.18 -22.26
C GLU A 120 16.16 7.51 -22.35
N ALA A 121 15.01 7.61 -21.67
CA ALA A 121 14.24 8.84 -21.54
C ALA A 121 14.77 9.83 -20.47
N GLY A 122 15.80 9.45 -19.69
CA GLY A 122 16.35 10.28 -18.60
C GLY A 122 15.42 10.46 -17.40
N LEU A 123 14.50 9.51 -17.17
CA LEU A 123 13.52 9.53 -16.08
C LEU A 123 13.98 8.76 -14.83
N VAL A 124 15.03 7.93 -14.96
CA VAL A 124 15.71 7.19 -13.90
C VAL A 124 17.20 7.12 -14.16
#